data_AF-A0A2T4JU39-F1
#
_entry.id   AF-A0A2T4JU39-F1
#
_cell.length_a   1.000
_cell.length_b   1.000
_cell.length_c   1.000
_cell.angle_alpha   90.00
_cell.angle_beta   90.00
_cell.angle_gamma   90.00
#
_symmetry.space_group_name_H-M   'P 1'
#
loop_
_entity.id
_entity.type
_entity.pdbx_description
1 polymer ?
#
loop_
_entity_poly.entity_id
_entity_poly.type
_entity_poly.pdbx_seq_one_letter_code
_entity_poly.pdbx_strand_id
1 'polypeptide(L)'
;MAGKNTGAGAWIEDRALRLLIGGLLALPYGWRVPLCGWVMSRVIAPLAGYDRRVRDNLARILPDLPEAEVRRLMRKVPDNVGRTVIEIYSGQEFVARTASNPLHGAGVEPLAEAHVQGRPVVLVTGHFGNYDASRAALIARGYPVGALYRPMNNAYFNEHYVRAMESIGKPLFPRGKRGLAAML
;
A
#
# COMPACT_ATOMS: atom_id res chain seq x y z
N MET A 1 -21.61 0.29 -9.23
CA MET A 1 -20.45 -0.44 -8.69
C MET A 1 -20.25 -1.66 -9.56
N ALA A 2 -19.07 -1.86 -10.17
CA ALA A 2 -18.81 -3.07 -10.94
C ALA A 2 -19.03 -4.30 -10.05
N GLY A 3 -19.74 -5.32 -10.56
CA GLY A 3 -20.02 -6.55 -9.81
C GLY A 3 -18.72 -7.23 -9.37
N LYS A 4 -18.74 -7.85 -8.18
CA LYS A 4 -17.62 -8.66 -7.71
C LYS A 4 -17.48 -9.87 -8.62
N ASN A 5 -16.30 -10.09 -9.18
CA ASN A 5 -16.01 -11.25 -10.00
C ASN A 5 -15.77 -12.46 -9.08
N THR A 6 -16.66 -13.44 -9.16
CA THR A 6 -16.62 -14.71 -8.41
C THR A 6 -16.45 -15.93 -9.33
N GLY A 7 -16.18 -15.72 -10.62
CA GLY A 7 -16.05 -16.80 -11.60
C GLY A 7 -14.79 -17.66 -11.40
N ALA A 8 -14.76 -18.83 -12.06
CA ALA A 8 -13.64 -19.78 -11.97
C ALA A 8 -12.28 -19.16 -12.36
N GLY A 9 -12.25 -18.27 -13.36
CA GLY A 9 -11.02 -17.55 -13.73
C GLY A 9 -10.48 -16.66 -12.60
N ALA A 10 -11.36 -15.95 -11.89
CA ALA A 10 -10.99 -15.14 -10.72
C ALA A 10 -10.48 -16.01 -9.57
N TRP A 11 -11.06 -17.20 -9.40
CA TRP A 11 -10.59 -18.16 -8.40
C TRP A 11 -9.18 -18.67 -8.74
N ILE A 12 -8.93 -19.06 -10.00
CA ILE A 12 -7.61 -19.54 -10.45
C ILE A 12 -6.55 -18.43 -10.28
N GLU A 13 -6.88 -17.21 -10.71
CA GLU A 13 -6.02 -16.02 -10.54
C GLU A 13 -5.64 -15.81 -9.07
N ASP A 14 -6.62 -15.85 -8.16
CA ASP A 14 -6.38 -15.71 -6.73
C ASP A 14 -5.49 -16.83 -6.16
N ARG A 15 -5.73 -18.09 -6.55
CA ARG A 15 -4.89 -19.21 -6.11
C ARG A 15 -3.45 -19.07 -6.57
N ALA A 16 -3.23 -18.68 -7.82
CA ALA A 16 -1.89 -18.41 -8.35
C ALA A 16 -1.20 -17.28 -7.58
N LEU A 17 -1.90 -16.16 -7.34
CA LEU A 17 -1.36 -15.04 -6.56
C LEU A 17 -1.03 -15.43 -5.13
N ARG A 18 -1.88 -16.22 -4.46
CA ARG A 18 -1.61 -16.71 -3.10
C ARG A 18 -0.41 -17.63 -3.03
N LEU A 19 -0.24 -18.52 -4.01
CA LEU A 19 0.95 -19.38 -4.08
C LEU A 19 2.21 -18.52 -4.25
N LEU A 20 2.18 -17.53 -5.14
CA LEU A 20 3.30 -16.61 -5.34
C LEU A 20 3.62 -15.79 -4.07
N ILE A 21 2.60 -15.21 -3.44
CA ILE A 21 2.76 -14.45 -2.19
C ILE A 21 3.27 -15.36 -1.07
N GLY A 22 2.69 -16.56 -0.91
CA GLY A 22 3.12 -17.53 0.09
C GLY A 22 4.57 -17.97 -0.11
N GLY A 23 4.99 -18.22 -1.35
CA GLY A 23 6.38 -18.51 -1.69
C GLY A 23 7.33 -17.37 -1.34
N LEU A 24 6.95 -16.11 -1.61
CA LEU A 24 7.72 -14.93 -1.21
C LEU A 24 7.78 -14.76 0.31
N LEU A 25 6.70 -15.06 1.03
CA LEU A 25 6.64 -14.96 2.49
C LEU A 25 7.46 -16.05 3.20
N ALA A 26 7.76 -17.17 2.53
CA ALA A 26 8.69 -18.18 3.04
C ALA A 26 10.14 -17.68 3.09
N LEU A 27 10.48 -16.63 2.34
CA LEU A 27 11.80 -15.99 2.39
C LEU A 27 11.88 -14.99 3.55
N PRO A 28 13.07 -14.82 4.17
CA PRO A 28 13.26 -13.80 5.19
C PRO A 28 12.99 -12.38 4.65
N TYR A 29 12.53 -11.48 5.51
CA TYR A 29 12.09 -10.14 5.12
C TYR A 29 13.14 -9.36 4.31
N GLY A 30 14.39 -9.42 4.78
CA GLY A 30 15.52 -8.74 4.15
C GLY A 30 15.77 -9.19 2.71
N TRP A 31 15.34 -10.39 2.32
CA TRP A 31 15.47 -10.92 0.97
C TRP A 31 14.19 -10.70 0.14
N ARG A 32 13.01 -10.99 0.71
CA ARG A 32 11.75 -10.95 -0.07
C ARG A 32 11.36 -9.55 -0.52
N VAL A 33 11.61 -8.53 0.31
CA VAL A 33 11.26 -7.13 -0.01
C VAL A 33 12.03 -6.62 -1.24
N PRO A 34 13.39 -6.64 -1.26
CA PRO A 34 14.13 -6.22 -2.45
C PRO A 34 13.89 -7.15 -3.65
N LEU A 35 13.67 -8.46 -3.44
CA LEU A 35 13.33 -9.37 -4.54
C LEU A 35 12.01 -8.99 -5.20
N CYS A 36 10.95 -8.75 -4.43
CA CYS A 36 9.65 -8.37 -4.98
C CYS A 36 9.72 -7.02 -5.70
N GLY A 37 10.45 -6.04 -5.14
CA GLY A 37 10.74 -4.77 -5.82
C GLY A 37 11.47 -4.97 -7.15
N TRP A 38 12.52 -5.78 -7.16
CA TRP A 38 13.28 -6.09 -8.37
C TRP A 38 12.42 -6.75 -9.44
N VAL A 39 11.63 -7.76 -9.08
CA VAL A 39 10.71 -8.45 -10.01
C VAL A 39 9.68 -7.47 -10.57
N MET A 40 9.08 -6.64 -9.71
CA MET A 40 8.12 -5.63 -10.14
C MET A 40 8.76 -4.64 -11.13
N SER A 41 9.99 -4.19 -10.86
CA SER A 41 10.72 -3.21 -11.67
C SER A 41 11.27 -3.73 -13.00
N ARG A 42 11.72 -4.99 -13.02
CA ARG A 42 12.46 -5.57 -14.15
C ARG A 42 11.63 -6.51 -15.01
N VAL A 43 10.61 -7.13 -14.45
CA VAL A 43 9.78 -8.13 -15.15
C VAL A 43 8.38 -7.59 -15.37
N ILE A 44 7.68 -7.19 -14.30
CA ILE A 44 6.27 -6.83 -14.39
C ILE A 44 6.10 -5.46 -15.07
N ALA A 45 6.84 -4.44 -14.64
CA ALA A 45 6.64 -3.08 -15.11
C ALA A 45 6.82 -2.88 -16.63
N PRO A 46 7.82 -3.48 -17.30
CA PRO A 46 7.92 -3.42 -18.76
C PRO A 46 6.75 -4.10 -19.47
N LEU A 47 6.32 -5.27 -18.97
CA LEU A 47 5.27 -6.08 -19.61
C LEU A 47 3.87 -5.51 -19.38
N ALA A 48 3.62 -4.93 -18.20
CA ALA A 48 2.34 -4.35 -17.81
C ALA A 48 2.20 -2.86 -18.19
N GLY A 49 3.21 -2.28 -18.86
CA GLY A 49 3.22 -0.89 -19.31
C GLY A 49 3.37 0.15 -18.19
N TYR A 50 3.85 -0.25 -17.01
CA TYR A 50 4.04 0.67 -15.88
C TYR A 50 5.18 1.65 -16.16
N ASP A 51 6.24 1.21 -16.83
CA ASP A 51 7.35 2.07 -17.26
C ASP A 51 6.84 3.26 -18.08
N ARG A 52 5.98 2.99 -19.06
CA ARG A 52 5.34 4.04 -19.88
C ARG A 52 4.46 4.95 -19.03
N ARG A 53 3.65 4.39 -18.14
CA ARG A 53 2.79 5.18 -17.24
C ARG A 53 3.60 6.11 -16.34
N VAL A 54 4.74 5.65 -15.80
CA VAL A 54 5.63 6.48 -14.98
C VAL A 54 6.17 7.63 -15.82
N ARG A 55 6.70 7.36 -17.02
CA ARG A 55 7.20 8.39 -17.94
C ARG A 55 6.12 9.42 -18.30
N ASP A 56 4.93 8.95 -18.69
CA ASP A 56 3.81 9.81 -19.09
C ASP A 56 3.36 10.72 -17.93
N ASN A 57 3.37 10.21 -16.69
CA ASN A 57 3.09 11.02 -15.52
C ASN A 57 4.19 12.05 -15.27
N LEU A 58 5.47 11.65 -15.30
CA LEU A 58 6.61 12.56 -15.11
C LEU A 58 6.61 13.70 -16.13
N ALA A 59 6.34 13.42 -17.41
CA ALA A 59 6.24 14.45 -18.45
C ALA A 59 5.14 15.49 -18.18
N ARG A 60 4.09 15.13 -17.40
CA ARG A 60 3.00 16.06 -17.03
C ARG A 60 3.33 16.89 -15.79
N ILE A 61 4.05 16.33 -14.82
CA ILE A 61 4.27 16.97 -13.51
C ILE A 61 5.66 17.61 -13.38
N LEU A 62 6.64 17.12 -14.12
CA LEU A 62 8.05 17.52 -14.11
C LEU A 62 8.58 17.49 -15.56
N PRO A 63 8.07 18.35 -16.45
CA PRO A 63 8.40 18.31 -17.88
C PRO A 63 9.89 18.52 -18.16
N ASP A 64 10.58 19.29 -17.32
CA ASP A 64 12.00 19.62 -17.47
C ASP A 64 12.94 18.62 -16.77
N LEU A 65 12.41 17.50 -16.29
CA LEU A 65 13.21 16.50 -15.59
C LEU A 65 14.23 15.86 -16.55
N PRO A 66 15.53 15.80 -16.20
CA PRO A 66 16.53 15.20 -17.07
C PRO A 66 16.18 13.75 -17.46
N GLU A 67 16.39 13.41 -18.72
CA GLU A 67 15.99 12.10 -19.27
C GLU A 67 16.70 10.92 -18.57
N ALA A 68 17.90 11.13 -18.02
CA ALA A 68 18.57 10.15 -17.15
C ALA A 68 17.78 9.89 -15.85
N GLU A 69 17.20 10.94 -15.27
CA GLU A 69 16.40 10.86 -14.05
C GLU A 69 15.03 10.24 -14.32
N VAL A 70 14.41 10.54 -15.46
CA VAL A 70 13.19 9.85 -15.92
C VAL A 70 13.44 8.34 -16.00
N ARG A 71 14.52 7.89 -16.66
CA ARG A 71 14.87 6.46 -16.72
C ARG A 71 15.13 5.85 -15.35
N ARG A 72 15.79 6.58 -14.44
CA ARG A 72 16.01 6.14 -13.06
C ARG A 72 14.68 5.91 -12.35
N LEU A 73 13.75 6.86 -12.43
CA LEU A 73 12.44 6.80 -11.78
C LEU A 73 11.52 5.75 -12.40
N MET A 74 11.57 5.53 -13.72
CA MET A 74 10.89 4.41 -14.37
C MET A 74 11.25 3.06 -13.75
N ARG A 75 12.45 2.92 -13.17
CA ARG A 75 12.85 1.71 -12.41
C ARG A 75 12.52 1.80 -10.93
N LYS A 76 12.76 2.95 -10.29
CA LYS A 76 12.61 3.11 -8.84
C LYS A 76 11.15 3.13 -8.39
N VAL A 77 10.24 3.67 -9.20
CA VAL A 77 8.82 3.73 -8.84
C VAL A 77 8.20 2.33 -8.79
N PRO A 78 8.30 1.48 -9.82
CA PRO A 78 7.76 0.11 -9.72
C PRO A 78 8.53 -0.77 -8.71
N ASP A 79 9.82 -0.53 -8.50
CA ASP A 79 10.56 -1.19 -7.42
C ASP A 79 9.92 -0.92 -6.04
N ASN A 80 9.61 0.35 -5.76
CA ASN A 80 8.89 0.70 -4.54
C ASN A 80 7.50 0.07 -4.48
N VAL A 81 6.74 0.03 -5.59
CA VAL A 81 5.44 -0.64 -5.64
C VAL A 81 5.54 -2.11 -5.25
N GLY A 82 6.53 -2.84 -5.78
CA GLY A 82 6.74 -4.25 -5.43
C GLY A 82 7.06 -4.45 -3.95
N ARG A 83 7.91 -3.58 -3.38
CA ARG A 83 8.22 -3.58 -1.95
C ARG A 83 6.96 -3.35 -1.11
N THR A 84 6.18 -2.31 -1.42
CA THR A 84 4.95 -1.97 -0.71
C THR A 84 3.96 -3.14 -0.69
N VAL A 85 3.79 -3.85 -1.81
CA VAL A 85 2.89 -5.01 -1.88
C VAL A 85 3.33 -6.11 -0.90
N ILE A 86 4.58 -6.57 -0.95
CA ILE A 86 5.02 -7.67 -0.08
C ILE A 86 5.17 -7.25 1.38
N GLU A 87 5.43 -5.97 1.64
CA GLU A 87 5.41 -5.38 2.97
C GLU A 87 4.01 -5.43 3.59
N ILE A 88 2.96 -5.13 2.83
CA ILE A 88 1.57 -5.23 3.32
C ILE A 88 1.26 -6.68 3.74
N TYR A 89 1.69 -7.66 2.96
CA TYR A 89 1.51 -9.08 3.29
C TYR A 89 2.43 -9.58 4.42
N SER A 90 3.44 -8.80 4.81
CA SER A 90 4.35 -9.15 5.92
C SER A 90 3.76 -8.85 7.30
N GLY A 91 2.60 -8.20 7.37
CA GLY A 91 1.81 -8.03 8.59
C GLY A 91 2.61 -7.52 9.79
N GLN A 92 2.64 -8.31 10.87
CA GLN A 92 3.29 -7.92 12.13
C GLN A 92 4.79 -7.70 12.02
N GLU A 93 5.50 -8.40 11.13
CA GLU A 93 6.92 -8.14 10.92
C GLU A 93 7.16 -6.75 10.29
N PHE A 94 6.26 -6.32 9.41
CA PHE A 94 6.28 -4.96 8.86
C PHE A 94 5.90 -3.92 9.91
N VAL A 95 4.89 -4.19 10.75
CA VAL A 95 4.51 -3.30 11.86
C VAL A 95 5.67 -3.11 12.82
N ALA A 96 6.36 -4.18 13.24
CA ALA A 96 7.49 -4.09 14.16
C ALA A 96 8.63 -3.20 13.62
N ARG A 97 8.84 -3.19 12.30
CA ARG A 97 9.86 -2.37 11.64
C ARG A 97 9.47 -0.90 11.47
N THR A 98 8.17 -0.60 11.46
CA THR A 98 7.65 0.74 11.15
C THR A 98 7.08 1.47 12.35
N ALA A 99 6.70 0.75 13.40
CA ALA A 99 6.14 1.29 14.63
C ALA A 99 7.03 2.37 15.26
N SER A 100 8.35 2.16 15.27
CA SER A 100 9.33 3.09 15.83
C SER A 100 9.76 4.21 14.89
N ASN A 101 9.28 4.25 13.64
CA ASN A 101 9.67 5.29 12.69
C ASN A 101 9.29 6.66 13.26
N PRO A 102 10.24 7.62 13.29
CA PRO A 102 9.95 8.96 13.77
C PRO A 102 8.94 9.66 12.86
N LEU A 103 8.02 10.41 13.48
CA LEU A 103 7.12 11.30 12.76
C LEU A 103 7.82 12.65 12.59
N HIS A 104 7.73 13.23 11.41
CA HIS A 104 8.38 14.49 11.07
C HIS A 104 7.42 15.43 10.35
N GLY A 105 7.67 16.74 10.46
CA GLY A 105 6.97 17.80 9.74
C GLY A 105 5.95 18.54 10.60
N ALA A 106 5.48 19.68 10.11
CA ALA A 106 4.65 20.64 10.84
C ALA A 106 3.26 20.11 11.26
N GLY A 107 2.86 18.92 10.78
CA GLY A 107 1.59 18.29 11.15
C GLY A 107 1.66 17.43 12.41
N VAL A 108 2.85 17.17 12.96
CA VAL A 108 3.01 16.26 14.10
C VAL A 108 2.43 16.85 15.38
N GLU A 109 2.81 18.08 15.73
CA GLU A 109 2.33 18.75 16.94
C GLU A 109 0.82 19.01 16.89
N PRO A 110 0.24 19.56 15.79
CA PRO A 110 -1.22 19.73 15.69
C PRO A 110 -1.99 18.41 15.76
N LEU A 111 -1.44 17.31 15.22
CA LEU A 111 -2.06 15.99 15.31
C LEU A 111 -2.07 15.47 16.75
N ALA A 112 -0.97 15.64 17.48
CA ALA A 112 -0.88 15.25 18.89
C ALA A 112 -1.86 16.06 19.76
N GLU A 113 -1.94 17.38 19.54
CA GLU A 113 -2.89 18.24 20.24
C GLU A 113 -4.35 17.82 19.96
N ALA A 114 -4.70 17.59 18.69
CA ALA A 114 -6.04 17.13 18.32
C ALA A 114 -6.39 15.78 18.97
N HIS A 115 -5.42 14.86 19.06
CA HIS A 115 -5.61 13.58 19.72
C HIS A 115 -5.89 13.73 21.23
N VAL A 116 -5.14 14.56 21.93
CA VAL A 116 -5.38 14.86 23.36
C VAL A 116 -6.75 15.50 23.57
N GLN A 117 -7.18 16.37 22.66
CA GLN A 117 -8.49 17.03 22.71
C GLN A 117 -9.66 16.13 22.28
N GLY A 118 -9.41 14.90 21.82
CA GLY A 118 -10.45 14.04 21.25
C GLY A 118 -11.07 14.60 19.95
N ARG A 119 -10.37 15.51 19.27
CA ARG A 119 -10.85 16.17 18.05
C ARG A 119 -10.63 15.25 16.84
N PRO A 120 -11.66 14.93 16.05
CA PRO A 120 -11.50 14.11 14.84
C PRO A 120 -10.56 14.77 13.83
N VAL A 121 -9.68 13.97 13.22
CA VAL A 121 -8.72 14.42 12.19
C VAL A 121 -8.86 13.55 10.95
N VAL A 122 -8.87 14.19 9.78
CA VAL A 122 -8.77 13.50 8.49
C VAL A 122 -7.33 13.59 7.98
N LEU A 123 -6.64 12.47 7.94
CA LEU A 123 -5.31 12.37 7.34
C LEU A 123 -5.44 12.12 5.83
N VAL A 124 -4.97 13.08 5.03
CA VAL A 124 -4.98 12.98 3.56
C VAL A 124 -3.56 12.71 3.06
N THR A 125 -3.38 11.59 2.35
CA THR A 125 -2.07 11.15 1.85
C THR A 125 -2.11 10.80 0.37
N GLY A 126 -0.96 10.96 -0.28
CA GLY A 126 -0.67 10.34 -1.57
C GLY A 126 -0.18 8.90 -1.42
N HIS A 127 -0.07 8.17 -2.54
CA HIS A 127 0.54 6.84 -2.59
C HIS A 127 2.07 6.97 -2.65
N PHE A 128 2.68 7.48 -1.58
CA PHE A 128 4.12 7.68 -1.45
C PHE A 128 4.73 6.64 -0.51
N GLY A 129 5.91 6.13 -0.87
CA GLY A 129 6.61 5.10 -0.10
C GLY A 129 5.70 3.89 0.18
N ASN A 130 5.62 3.50 1.45
CA ASN A 130 4.58 2.61 1.94
C ASN A 130 3.65 3.39 2.89
N TYR A 131 2.44 3.71 2.42
CA TYR A 131 1.48 4.51 3.17
C TYR A 131 1.01 3.82 4.46
N ASP A 132 1.00 2.48 4.51
CA ASP A 132 0.65 1.72 5.71
C ASP A 132 1.74 1.83 6.81
N ALA A 133 2.98 2.22 6.48
CA ALA A 133 4.01 2.47 7.47
C ALA A 133 3.65 3.64 8.39
N SER A 134 3.10 4.72 7.81
CA SER A 134 2.65 5.89 8.59
C SER A 134 1.49 5.53 9.51
N ARG A 135 0.56 4.69 9.02
CA ARG A 135 -0.57 4.19 9.80
C ARG A 135 -0.12 3.29 10.95
N ALA A 136 0.78 2.35 10.68
CA ALA A 136 1.36 1.49 11.72
C ALA A 136 2.09 2.30 12.80
N ALA A 137 2.88 3.30 12.40
CA ALA A 137 3.58 4.19 13.32
C ALA A 137 2.62 5.01 14.21
N LEU A 138 1.50 5.47 13.67
CA LEU A 138 0.48 6.18 14.44
C LEU A 138 -0.27 5.24 15.40
N ILE A 139 -0.69 4.07 14.93
CA ILE A 139 -1.37 3.09 15.79
C ILE A 139 -0.47 2.66 16.96
N ALA A 140 0.83 2.44 16.70
CA ALA A 140 1.80 2.10 17.74
C ALA A 140 1.97 3.19 18.82
N ARG A 141 1.58 4.44 18.52
CA ARG A 141 1.59 5.58 19.45
C ARG A 141 0.24 5.84 20.11
N GLY A 142 -0.73 4.93 19.94
CA GLY A 142 -2.05 5.03 20.57
C GLY A 142 -3.11 5.78 19.76
N TYR A 143 -2.79 6.24 18.54
CA TYR A 143 -3.78 6.91 17.71
C TYR A 143 -4.78 5.89 17.12
N PRO A 144 -6.11 6.09 17.28
CA PRO A 144 -7.12 5.22 16.69
C PRO A 144 -7.31 5.53 15.19
N VAL A 145 -6.42 5.00 14.34
CA VAL A 145 -6.39 5.33 12.90
C VAL A 145 -7.12 4.29 12.04
N GLY A 146 -8.27 4.70 11.50
CA GLY A 146 -8.98 3.98 10.45
C GLY A 146 -8.41 4.24 9.05
N ALA A 147 -8.62 3.31 8.13
CA ALA A 147 -8.26 3.51 6.72
C ALA A 147 -9.44 3.19 5.78
N LEU A 148 -9.57 3.97 4.70
CA LEU A 148 -10.53 3.70 3.62
C LEU A 148 -9.86 2.87 2.53
N TYR A 149 -10.52 1.83 2.03
CA TYR A 149 -10.01 1.04 0.91
C TYR A 149 -11.08 0.83 -0.16
N ARG A 150 -10.68 0.68 -1.41
CA ARG A 150 -11.58 0.27 -2.48
C ARG A 150 -11.57 -1.26 -2.57
N PRO A 151 -12.73 -1.95 -2.47
CA PRO A 151 -12.80 -3.38 -2.71
C PRO A 151 -12.25 -3.76 -4.08
N MET A 152 -11.43 -4.82 -4.11
CA MET A 152 -10.88 -5.36 -5.34
C MET A 152 -12.00 -6.05 -6.14
N ASN A 153 -11.89 -6.01 -7.47
CA ASN A 153 -12.92 -6.59 -8.35
C ASN A 153 -12.99 -8.12 -8.20
N ASN A 154 -11.84 -8.80 -8.05
CA ASN A 154 -11.76 -10.22 -7.75
C ASN A 154 -12.13 -10.46 -6.27
N ALA A 155 -13.24 -11.15 -6.03
CA ALA A 155 -13.77 -11.35 -4.68
C ALA A 155 -12.85 -12.22 -3.81
N TYR A 156 -12.24 -13.25 -4.40
CA TYR A 156 -11.33 -14.18 -3.71
C TYR A 156 -10.04 -13.46 -3.29
N PHE A 157 -9.49 -12.63 -4.18
CA PHE A 157 -8.32 -11.81 -3.89
C PHE A 157 -8.61 -10.77 -2.80
N ASN A 158 -9.76 -10.08 -2.91
CA ASN A 158 -10.17 -9.07 -1.95
C ASN A 158 -10.18 -9.62 -0.51
N GLU A 159 -10.60 -10.87 -0.33
CA GLU A 159 -10.73 -11.49 0.99
C GLU A 159 -9.39 -11.57 1.74
N HIS A 160 -8.31 -12.04 1.10
CA HIS A 160 -7.01 -12.10 1.78
C HIS A 160 -6.27 -10.77 1.76
N TYR A 161 -6.52 -9.92 0.77
CA TYR A 161 -5.99 -8.55 0.75
C TYR A 161 -6.49 -7.73 1.94
N VAL A 162 -7.79 -7.77 2.24
CA VAL A 162 -8.37 -7.12 3.42
C VAL A 162 -7.76 -7.69 4.70
N ARG A 163 -7.63 -9.02 4.81
CA ARG A 163 -6.98 -9.66 5.97
C ARG A 163 -5.53 -9.20 6.15
N ALA A 164 -4.77 -9.04 5.07
CA ALA A 164 -3.41 -8.52 5.13
C ALA A 164 -3.37 -7.07 5.65
N MET A 165 -4.20 -6.18 5.09
CA MET A 165 -4.29 -4.79 5.57
C MET A 165 -4.76 -4.68 7.02
N GLU A 166 -5.72 -5.50 7.43
CA GLU A 166 -6.22 -5.56 8.80
C GLU A 166 -5.17 -6.08 9.79
N SER A 167 -4.24 -6.93 9.34
CA SER A 167 -3.12 -7.40 10.16
C SER A 167 -2.11 -6.30 10.48
N ILE A 168 -2.10 -5.20 9.72
CA ILE A 168 -1.30 -4.00 10.01
C ILE A 168 -2.05 -3.09 10.99
N GLY A 169 -3.36 -2.96 10.83
CA GLY A 169 -4.19 -2.17 11.73
C GLY A 169 -5.68 -2.22 11.40
N LYS A 170 -6.49 -1.88 12.41
CA LYS A 170 -7.95 -1.73 12.32
C LYS A 170 -8.35 -0.36 12.90
N PRO A 171 -9.51 0.21 12.49
CA PRO A 171 -10.51 -0.33 11.55
C PRO A 171 -10.16 -0.09 10.06
N LEU A 172 -10.77 -0.89 9.17
CA LEU A 172 -10.69 -0.72 7.71
C LEU A 172 -12.11 -0.55 7.14
N PHE A 173 -12.33 0.50 6.35
CA PHE A 173 -13.66 0.88 5.86
C PHE A 173 -13.74 0.74 4.34
N PRO A 174 -14.67 -0.04 3.79
CA PRO A 174 -14.84 -0.15 2.35
C PRO A 174 -15.44 1.13 1.77
N ARG A 175 -14.81 1.65 0.71
CA ARG A 175 -15.27 2.85 0.00
C ARG A 175 -16.73 2.70 -0.44
N GLY A 176 -17.57 3.61 0.02
CA GLY A 176 -19.00 3.68 -0.30
C GLY A 176 -19.82 4.14 0.89
N LYS A 177 -21.14 4.27 0.71
CA LYS A 177 -22.06 4.77 1.74
C LYS A 177 -21.91 4.03 3.08
N ARG A 178 -21.80 2.70 3.05
CA ARG A 178 -21.67 1.87 4.25
C ARG A 178 -20.36 2.10 5.01
N GLY A 179 -19.22 2.18 4.32
CA GLY A 179 -17.94 2.43 4.98
C GLY A 179 -17.83 3.85 5.51
N LEU A 180 -18.39 4.84 4.80
CA LEU A 180 -18.45 6.21 5.30
C LEU A 180 -19.32 6.32 6.55
N ALA A 181 -20.49 5.68 6.56
CA ALA A 181 -21.38 5.65 7.73
C ALA A 181 -20.78 4.92 8.93
N ALA A 182 -19.87 3.97 8.73
CA ALA A 182 -19.17 3.28 9.81
C ALA A 182 -17.95 4.05 10.35
N MET A 183 -17.47 5.06 9.59
CA MET A 183 -16.33 5.89 9.97
C MET A 183 -16.76 7.14 10.76
N LEU A 184 -17.97 7.63 10.51
CA LEU A 184 -18.61 8.75 11.23
C LEU A 184 -19.27 8.25 12.51
#